data_AF-A0A5B8A1R0-F1
#
_entry.id   AF-A0A5B8A1R0-F1
#
_cell.length_a   1.000
_cell.length_b   1.000
_cell.length_c   1.000
_cell.angle_alpha   90.00
_cell.angle_beta   90.00
_cell.angle_gamma   90.00
#
_symmetry.space_group_name_H-M   'P 1'
#
loop_
_entity.id
_entity.type
_entity.pdbx_description
1 polymer ?
#
loop_
_entity_poly.entity_id
_entity_poly.type
_entity_poly.pdbx_seq_one_letter_code
_entity_poly.pdbx_strand_id
1 'polypeptide(L)'
;MKNLKAFTEAYGNLDDAVVLDVCLSYPADFRPEIKVAINCMSLVKDYSWVHLELTFYGVKEFRITAARNMSIDVVESFAVVEWDGEMWFNFSPRVVPPETKTEHRDSDFYIVCKDLNFQESDFKPSL
;
A
#
# COMPACT_ATOMS: atom_id res chain seq x y z
N MET A 1 -2.70 3.66 -15.16
CA MET A 1 -4.01 3.43 -14.52
C MET A 1 -4.03 4.13 -13.16
N LYS A 2 -4.74 5.26 -13.07
CA LYS A 2 -4.97 5.95 -11.79
C LYS A 2 -6.28 5.45 -11.17
N ASN A 3 -6.18 4.50 -10.25
CA ASN A 3 -7.33 3.91 -9.56
C ASN A 3 -7.45 4.36 -8.09
N LEU A 4 -6.78 5.45 -7.70
CA LEU A 4 -6.73 5.89 -6.30
C LEU A 4 -8.11 6.13 -5.70
N LYS A 5 -8.99 6.84 -6.43
CA LYS A 5 -10.35 7.12 -5.97
C LYS A 5 -11.13 5.83 -5.71
N ALA A 6 -11.12 4.91 -6.69
CA ALA A 6 -11.81 3.63 -6.56
C ALA A 6 -11.25 2.79 -5.39
N PHE A 7 -9.93 2.82 -5.20
CA PHE A 7 -9.29 2.18 -4.04
C PHE A 7 -9.78 2.78 -2.72
N THR A 8 -9.74 4.10 -2.56
CA THR A 8 -10.18 4.76 -1.32
C THR A 8 -11.68 4.60 -1.05
N GLU A 9 -12.50 4.54 -2.10
CA GLU A 9 -13.95 4.27 -1.97
C GLU A 9 -14.22 2.82 -1.54
N ALA A 10 -13.39 1.86 -1.97
CA ALA A 10 -13.56 0.44 -1.66
C ALA A 10 -12.94 0.03 -0.32
N TYR A 11 -11.82 0.62 0.10
CA TYR A 11 -11.02 0.14 1.23
C TYR A 11 -10.68 1.23 2.27
N GLY A 12 -11.05 2.49 2.02
CA GLY A 12 -10.87 3.57 2.99
C GLY A 12 -9.41 3.86 3.33
N ASN A 13 -9.14 3.98 4.62
CA ASN A 13 -7.83 4.34 5.17
C ASN A 13 -6.99 3.12 5.57
N LEU A 14 -7.40 1.88 5.32
CA LEU A 14 -6.65 0.66 5.68
C LEU A 14 -6.16 0.59 7.14
N ASP A 15 -6.74 1.35 8.06
CA ASP A 15 -6.45 1.18 9.48
C ASP A 15 -6.82 -0.26 9.87
N ASP A 16 -5.98 -0.89 10.70
CA ASP A 16 -6.07 -2.30 11.11
C ASP A 16 -5.82 -3.33 9.98
N ALA A 17 -5.41 -2.90 8.78
CA ALA A 17 -4.98 -3.84 7.75
C ALA A 17 -3.73 -4.60 8.19
N VAL A 18 -3.60 -5.85 7.75
CA VAL A 18 -2.43 -6.69 8.03
C VAL A 18 -1.63 -6.84 6.74
N VAL A 19 -0.41 -6.32 6.73
CA VAL A 19 0.54 -6.52 5.63
C VAL A 19 1.12 -7.93 5.77
N LEU A 20 0.88 -8.74 4.75
CA LEU A 20 1.28 -10.15 4.71
C LEU A 20 2.59 -10.35 3.95
N ASP A 21 2.78 -9.59 2.88
CA ASP A 21 3.97 -9.69 2.04
C ASP A 21 4.22 -8.38 1.28
N VAL A 22 5.49 -8.11 1.02
CA VAL A 22 5.97 -6.99 0.20
C VAL A 22 7.01 -7.51 -0.78
N CYS A 23 6.60 -7.65 -2.04
CA CYS A 23 7.41 -8.20 -3.12
C CYS A 23 7.90 -7.09 -4.06
N LEU A 24 9.22 -6.95 -4.20
CA LEU A 24 9.83 -6.11 -5.22
C LEU A 24 10.15 -6.96 -6.47
N SER A 25 9.71 -6.48 -7.64
CA SER A 25 10.03 -7.12 -8.92
C SER A 25 10.50 -6.11 -9.96
N TYR A 26 11.31 -6.60 -10.90
CA TYR A 26 11.79 -5.84 -12.06
C TYR A 26 11.28 -6.53 -13.33
N PRO A 27 10.18 -6.05 -13.92
CA PRO A 27 9.69 -6.53 -15.21
C PRO A 27 10.74 -6.28 -16.32
N ALA A 28 10.48 -6.83 -17.50
CA ALA A 28 11.41 -6.77 -18.64
C ALA A 28 11.75 -5.33 -19.10
N ASP A 29 10.97 -4.32 -18.70
CA ASP A 29 11.21 -2.91 -18.99
C ASP A 29 12.03 -2.18 -17.90
N PHE A 30 12.53 -2.93 -16.90
CA PHE A 30 13.33 -2.46 -15.76
C PHE A 30 12.67 -1.38 -14.89
N ARG A 31 11.34 -1.22 -14.97
CA ARG A 31 10.62 -0.30 -14.08
C ARG A 31 10.25 -1.04 -12.80
N PRO A 32 10.74 -0.64 -11.62
CA PRO A 32 10.42 -1.35 -10.39
C PRO A 32 8.91 -1.35 -10.15
N GLU A 33 8.39 -2.56 -9.88
CA GLU A 33 7.04 -2.80 -9.42
C GLU A 33 7.11 -3.34 -8.00
N ILE A 34 6.27 -2.78 -7.12
CA ILE A 34 6.10 -3.30 -5.76
C ILE A 34 4.72 -3.89 -5.66
N LYS A 35 4.64 -5.11 -5.13
CA LYS A 35 3.39 -5.77 -4.76
C LYS A 35 3.29 -5.82 -3.25
N VAL A 36 2.14 -5.42 -2.71
CA VAL A 36 1.83 -5.51 -1.28
C VAL A 36 0.58 -6.35 -1.15
N ALA A 37 0.70 -7.50 -0.48
CA ALA A 37 -0.44 -8.33 -0.12
C ALA A 37 -0.92 -7.92 1.28
N ILE A 38 -2.19 -7.55 1.41
CA ILE A 38 -2.78 -7.16 2.69
C ILE A 38 -4.08 -7.91 2.94
N ASN A 39 -4.38 -8.17 4.21
CA ASN A 39 -5.75 -8.42 4.64
C ASN A 39 -6.34 -7.12 5.16
N CYS A 40 -7.52 -6.74 4.67
CA CYS A 40 -8.18 -5.50 5.07
C CYS A 40 -9.70 -5.62 5.00
N MET A 41 -10.40 -4.59 5.47
CA MET A 41 -11.84 -4.49 5.42
C MET A 41 -12.29 -3.87 4.09
N SER A 42 -13.29 -4.46 3.44
CA SER A 42 -13.90 -3.92 2.23
C SER A 42 -15.18 -3.16 2.58
N LEU A 43 -15.20 -1.84 2.32
CA LEU A 43 -16.33 -0.95 2.55
C LEU A 43 -17.52 -1.29 1.64
N VAL A 44 -17.24 -1.81 0.44
CA VAL A 44 -18.27 -2.18 -0.54
C VAL A 44 -18.83 -3.59 -0.33
N LYS A 45 -18.26 -4.38 0.59
CA LYS A 45 -18.74 -5.71 0.99
C LYS A 45 -19.17 -5.74 2.44
N ASP A 46 -19.86 -4.68 2.90
CA ASP A 46 -20.39 -4.57 4.26
C ASP A 46 -19.34 -4.89 5.32
N TYR A 47 -18.15 -4.28 5.19
CA TYR A 47 -17.06 -4.45 6.13
C TYR A 47 -16.58 -5.91 6.27
N SER A 48 -16.63 -6.69 5.18
CA SER A 48 -16.06 -8.04 5.16
C SER A 48 -14.54 -7.99 5.04
N TRP A 49 -13.86 -8.90 5.74
CA TRP A 49 -12.43 -9.13 5.56
C TRP A 49 -12.15 -9.72 4.18
N VAL A 50 -11.22 -9.11 3.46
CA VAL A 50 -10.75 -9.55 2.14
C VAL A 50 -9.24 -9.62 2.12
N HIS A 51 -8.72 -10.47 1.24
CA HIS A 51 -7.31 -10.44 0.87
C HIS A 51 -7.16 -9.60 -0.39
N LEU A 52 -6.33 -8.56 -0.31
CA LEU A 52 -6.15 -7.56 -1.34
C LEU A 52 -4.69 -7.54 -1.78
N GLU A 53 -4.47 -7.69 -3.07
CA GLU A 53 -3.15 -7.50 -3.68
C GLU A 53 -3.09 -6.11 -4.31
N LEU A 54 -2.19 -5.27 -3.79
CA LEU A 54 -1.88 -3.96 -4.35
C LEU A 54 -0.64 -4.07 -5.23
N THR A 55 -0.71 -3.61 -6.47
CA THR A 55 0.45 -3.51 -7.37
C THR A 55 0.72 -2.05 -7.72
N PHE A 56 1.90 -1.58 -7.33
CA PHE A 56 2.38 -0.23 -7.53
C PHE A 56 3.30 -0.17 -8.75
N TYR A 57 2.97 0.68 -9.72
CA TYR A 57 3.72 0.83 -10.97
C TYR A 57 4.41 2.18 -11.06
N GLY A 58 5.54 2.22 -11.77
CA GLY A 58 6.34 3.43 -11.90
C GLY A 58 6.80 3.93 -10.53
N VAL A 59 7.26 3.00 -9.68
CA VAL A 59 7.73 3.30 -8.33
C VAL A 59 8.97 4.19 -8.43
N LYS A 60 8.94 5.34 -7.74
CA LYS A 60 10.02 6.32 -7.72
C LYS A 60 10.81 6.28 -6.42
N GLU A 61 10.10 6.11 -5.32
CA GLU A 61 10.65 6.05 -3.98
C GLU A 61 9.93 4.94 -3.22
N PHE A 62 10.68 4.22 -2.41
CA PHE A 62 10.17 3.19 -1.52
C PHE A 62 11.08 3.07 -0.32
N ARG A 63 10.49 2.92 0.85
CA ARG A 63 11.19 2.55 2.08
C ARG A 63 10.39 1.50 2.81
N ILE A 64 11.11 0.50 3.32
CA ILE A 64 10.68 -0.39 4.39
C ILE A 64 11.87 -0.58 5.33
N THR A 65 11.81 -0.03 6.54
CA THR A 65 12.86 -0.21 7.56
C THR A 65 12.38 -1.25 8.55
N ALA A 66 12.63 -2.52 8.22
CA ALA A 66 12.20 -3.64 9.06
C ALA A 66 12.88 -3.61 10.44
N ALA A 67 12.09 -3.37 11.49
CA ALA A 67 12.44 -3.78 12.85
C ALA A 67 11.51 -4.92 13.26
N ARG A 68 11.84 -6.15 12.82
CA ARG A 68 11.25 -7.48 13.13
C ARG A 68 10.35 -8.04 12.03
N ASN A 69 10.73 -9.23 11.53
CA ASN A 69 9.93 -10.21 10.78
C ASN A 69 8.77 -9.64 9.93
N MET A 70 9.06 -9.30 8.68
CA MET A 70 8.16 -8.70 7.67
C MET A 70 6.90 -9.49 7.28
N SER A 71 6.56 -10.58 7.97
CA SER A 71 5.45 -11.45 7.58
C SER A 71 4.09 -11.05 8.15
N ILE A 72 4.03 -10.17 9.16
CA ILE A 72 2.77 -9.67 9.74
C ILE A 72 3.03 -8.30 10.39
N ASP A 73 2.93 -7.21 9.65
CA ASP A 73 2.86 -5.85 10.24
C ASP A 73 1.41 -5.34 10.19
N VAL A 74 0.89 -4.95 11.34
CA VAL A 74 -0.43 -4.30 11.43
C VAL A 74 -0.26 -2.83 11.06
N VAL A 75 -1.07 -2.36 10.12
CA VAL A 75 -1.16 -0.96 9.74
C VAL A 75 -1.94 -0.22 10.83
N GLU A 76 -1.22 0.38 11.78
CA GLU A 76 -1.83 1.18 12.86
C GLU A 76 -2.48 2.46 12.34
N SER A 77 -1.98 2.98 11.22
CA SER A 77 -2.51 4.15 10.54
C SER A 77 -2.08 4.10 9.09
N PHE A 78 -2.92 4.57 8.19
CA PHE A 78 -2.52 4.75 6.80
C PHE A 78 -2.97 6.07 6.21
N ALA A 79 -2.12 6.60 5.35
CA ALA A 79 -2.37 7.83 4.64
C ALA A 79 -2.03 7.68 3.17
N VAL A 80 -2.93 8.17 2.32
CA VAL A 80 -2.70 8.26 0.88
C VAL A 80 -3.01 9.66 0.39
N VAL A 81 -2.05 10.25 -0.32
CA VAL A 81 -2.14 11.61 -0.87
C VAL A 81 -1.59 11.65 -2.30
N GLU A 82 -2.14 12.55 -3.13
CA GLU A 82 -1.60 12.81 -4.47
C GLU A 82 -0.87 14.17 -4.47
N TRP A 83 0.42 14.16 -4.81
CA TRP A 83 1.23 15.37 -4.96
C TRP A 83 1.97 15.34 -6.29
N ASP A 84 1.89 16.42 -7.07
CA ASP A 84 2.58 16.57 -8.37
C ASP A 84 2.35 15.39 -9.34
N GLY A 85 1.14 14.82 -9.33
CA GLY A 85 0.78 13.66 -10.15
C GLY A 85 1.50 12.36 -9.75
N GLU A 86 1.87 12.24 -8.48
CA GLU A 86 2.40 11.03 -7.83
C GLU A 86 1.50 10.65 -6.68
N MET A 87 1.29 9.35 -6.48
CA MET A 87 0.55 8.85 -5.35
C MET A 87 1.52 8.41 -4.27
N TRP A 88 1.27 8.86 -3.06
CA TRP A 88 2.11 8.68 -1.89
C TRP A 88 1.35 7.82 -0.88
N PHE A 89 1.67 6.54 -0.80
CA PHE A 89 1.09 5.58 0.12
C PHE A 89 1.98 5.45 1.36
N ASN A 90 1.45 5.80 2.52
CA ASN A 90 2.13 5.67 3.80
C ASN A 90 1.42 4.63 4.65
N PHE A 91 2.11 3.55 4.98
CA PHE A 91 1.60 2.47 5.82
C PHE A 91 2.03 2.60 7.29
N SER A 92 2.83 3.63 7.61
CA SER A 92 3.22 3.98 8.98
C SER A 92 3.42 5.51 9.13
N PRO A 93 2.39 6.32 8.84
CA PRO A 93 2.49 7.77 8.96
C PRO A 93 2.60 8.19 10.42
N ARG A 94 3.47 9.15 10.72
CA ARG A 94 3.51 9.81 12.04
C ARG A 94 2.39 10.83 12.23
N VAL A 95 1.86 11.37 11.13
CA VAL A 95 0.81 12.38 11.08
C VAL A 95 -0.18 11.99 9.98
N VAL A 96 -1.48 12.04 10.26
CA VAL A 96 -2.55 11.66 9.32
C VAL A 96 -3.54 12.82 9.13
N PRO A 97 -3.71 13.35 7.90
CA PRO A 97 -2.85 13.13 6.74
C PRO A 97 -1.48 13.83 6.92
N PRO A 98 -0.40 13.37 6.25
CA PRO A 98 0.86 14.10 6.24
C PRO A 98 0.67 15.44 5.51
N GLU A 99 1.23 16.50 6.07
CA GLU A 99 1.14 17.86 5.52
C GLU A 99 2.22 18.10 4.46
N THR A 100 3.33 17.36 4.55
CA THR A 100 4.49 17.52 3.67
C THR A 100 5.05 16.19 3.16
N LYS A 101 5.75 16.25 2.01
CA LYS A 101 6.52 15.11 1.48
C LYS A 101 7.60 14.63 2.45
N THR A 102 8.17 15.52 3.26
CA THR A 102 9.22 15.18 4.21
C THR A 102 8.69 14.27 5.31
N GLU A 103 7.53 14.59 5.89
CA GLU A 103 6.88 13.75 6.91
C GLU A 103 6.55 12.34 6.37
N HIS A 104 6.20 12.25 5.09
CA HIS A 104 5.97 10.96 4.44
C HIS A 104 7.25 10.14 4.31
N ARG A 105 8.37 10.77 3.89
CA ARG A 105 9.68 10.13 3.75
C ARG A 105 10.29 9.70 5.09
N ASP A 106 9.89 10.33 6.19
CA ASP A 106 10.32 9.97 7.54
C ASP A 106 9.60 8.72 8.09
N SER A 107 8.62 8.18 7.35
CA SER A 107 7.96 6.91 7.67
C SER A 107 8.86 5.71 7.45
N ASP A 108 8.62 4.68 8.27
CA ASP A 108 9.30 3.39 8.18
C ASP A 108 8.77 2.54 7.03
N PHE A 109 7.54 2.78 6.56
CA PHE A 109 6.97 2.08 5.41
C PHE A 109 6.16 3.04 4.51
N TYR A 110 6.73 3.36 3.36
CA TYR A 110 6.07 4.18 2.36
C TYR A 110 6.41 3.80 0.91
N ILE A 111 5.48 4.06 -0.01
CA ILE A 111 5.64 3.86 -1.46
C ILE A 111 5.20 5.14 -2.19
N VAL A 112 6.02 5.59 -3.14
CA VAL A 112 5.68 6.65 -4.09
C VAL A 112 5.64 6.06 -5.50
N CYS A 113 4.47 6.13 -6.14
CA CYS A 113 4.25 5.53 -7.46
C CYS A 113 3.47 6.45 -8.41
N LYS A 114 3.41 6.05 -9.69
CA LYS A 114 2.63 6.74 -10.72
C LYS A 114 1.25 6.15 -10.93
N ASP A 115 1.13 4.84 -10.73
CA ASP A 115 -0.10 4.09 -10.98
C ASP A 115 -0.28 2.98 -9.93
N LEU A 116 -1.53 2.59 -9.71
CA LEU A 116 -1.95 1.56 -8.76
C LEU A 116 -2.95 0.63 -9.46
N ASN A 117 -2.74 -0.67 -9.32
CA ASN A 117 -3.77 -1.68 -9.52
C ASN A 117 -4.05 -2.38 -8.19
N PHE A 118 -5.28 -2.84 -8.01
CA PHE A 118 -5.66 -3.64 -6.85
C PHE A 118 -6.63 -4.74 -7.29
N GLN A 119 -6.51 -5.91 -6.68
CA GLN A 119 -7.41 -7.03 -6.92
C GLN A 119 -7.63 -7.79 -5.62
N GLU A 120 -8.88 -8.12 -5.33
CA GLU A 120 -9.18 -9.09 -4.30
C GLU A 120 -8.82 -10.48 -4.83
N SER A 121 -8.16 -11.29 -4.02
CA SER A 121 -7.85 -12.67 -4.38
C SER A 121 -8.37 -13.62 -3.31
N ASP A 122 -8.69 -14.84 -3.74
CA ASP A 122 -8.95 -15.92 -2.78
C ASP A 122 -7.61 -16.29 -2.16
N PHE A 123 -7.39 -15.91 -0.90
CA PHE A 123 -6.15 -16.22 -0.18
C PHE A 123 -5.87 -17.73 -0.24
N LYS A 124 -4.86 -18.11 -1.02
CA LYS A 124 -4.27 -19.45 -1.00
C LYS A 124 -2.89 -19.31 -0.38
N PRO A 125 -2.71 -19.65 0.91
CA PRO A 125 -1.37 -19.65 1.48
C PRO A 125 -0.53 -20.60 0.64
N SER A 126 0.61 -20.09 0.16
CA SER A 126 1.58 -20.92 -0.53
C SER A 126 2.14 -21.89 0.50
N LEU A 127 1.88 -23.18 0.30
CA LEU A 127 2.46 -24.29 1.08
C LEU A 127 3.93 -24.48 0.73
#